data_AF-A0A1V5LGV8-F1
#
_entry.id   AF-A0A1V5LGV8-F1
#
_cell.length_a   1.000
_cell.length_b   1.000
_cell.length_c   1.000
_cell.angle_alpha   90.00
_cell.angle_beta   90.00
_cell.angle_gamma   90.00
#
_symmetry.space_group_name_H-M   'P 1'
#
loop_
_entity.id
_entity.type
_entity.pdbx_description
1 polymer ?
#
loop_
_entity_poly.entity_id
_entity_poly.type
_entity_poly.pdbx_seq_one_letter_code
_entity_poly.pdbx_strand_id
1 'polypeptide(L)'
;MVSDSSLAYFRHDSALCDALLTWQMAEVNALGAPHLALRAADLPYLAAQPWADQIRLLLFLDCVELSDAEREAIRAVARDGRTLAWVYAAGLATPAGFDPDGQAAITGIRVKLEERAGPLMVDSYLTGMRLRYGTDREIAPLLHGDDADAQIHGWEAYRGQPALLSKDMDGWLSIWSAAPCLPAELLRHLATRAGAHLYTDTGDQVMAAGNLLALHAASPGLRQIRLPNTVTVYDAYSGEVVAETVDAFKVEMARGETAVWRVK
;
A
#
# COMPACT_ATOMS: atom_id res chain seq x y z
N MET A 1 2.55 1.65 -6.74
CA MET A 1 2.52 2.34 -8.04
C MET A 1 2.96 3.77 -7.83
N VAL A 2 3.89 4.22 -8.68
CA VAL A 2 4.44 5.58 -8.72
C VAL A 2 4.28 6.16 -10.13
N SER A 3 4.01 7.44 -10.33
CA SER A 3 3.77 8.04 -11.66
C SER A 3 4.76 9.17 -11.95
N ASP A 4 5.60 8.98 -12.98
CA ASP A 4 6.56 9.98 -13.44
C ASP A 4 5.84 11.25 -13.96
N SER A 5 4.72 11.09 -14.67
CA SER A 5 3.94 12.22 -15.20
C SER A 5 3.28 13.04 -14.09
N SER A 6 2.84 12.37 -13.03
CA SER A 6 2.22 13.02 -11.87
C SER A 6 3.15 13.97 -11.14
N LEU A 7 4.47 13.73 -11.16
CA LEU A 7 5.45 14.64 -10.57
C LEU A 7 5.39 16.06 -11.18
N ALA A 8 4.98 16.19 -12.45
CA ALA A 8 4.80 17.49 -13.09
C ALA A 8 3.62 18.31 -12.53
N TYR A 9 2.70 17.64 -11.81
CA TYR A 9 1.53 18.26 -11.18
C TYR A 9 1.76 18.61 -9.71
N PHE A 10 2.90 18.25 -9.12
CA PHE A 10 3.28 18.66 -7.77
C PHE A 10 4.14 19.92 -7.75
N ARG A 11 4.04 20.68 -6.66
CA ARG A 11 5.01 21.75 -6.37
C ARG A 11 6.33 21.13 -5.92
N HIS A 12 7.44 21.69 -6.41
CA HIS A 12 8.80 21.15 -6.25
C HIS A 12 9.30 21.07 -4.80
N ASP A 13 8.70 21.85 -3.89
CA ASP A 13 8.97 21.90 -2.45
C ASP A 13 7.87 21.25 -1.60
N SER A 14 6.97 20.49 -2.24
CA SER A 14 5.80 19.99 -1.54
C SER A 14 6.16 18.88 -0.55
N ALA A 15 5.74 19.11 0.70
CA ALA A 15 5.61 18.10 1.75
C ALA A 15 4.96 16.79 1.30
N LEU A 16 4.12 16.89 0.27
CA LEU A 16 3.32 15.81 -0.24
C LEU A 16 4.18 14.72 -0.88
N CYS A 17 5.22 15.06 -1.65
CA CYS A 17 6.08 14.05 -2.30
C CYS A 17 6.82 13.19 -1.26
N ASP A 18 7.38 13.81 -0.21
CA ASP A 18 8.03 13.08 0.88
C ASP A 18 7.06 12.14 1.59
N ALA A 19 5.85 12.60 1.88
CA ALA A 19 4.85 11.81 2.58
C ALA A 19 4.27 10.69 1.71
N LEU A 20 4.06 10.93 0.41
CA LEU A 20 3.52 9.96 -0.55
C LEU A 20 4.52 8.86 -0.88
N LEU A 21 5.80 9.18 -0.97
CA LEU A 21 6.82 8.26 -1.46
C LEU A 21 7.78 7.84 -0.35
N THR A 22 8.57 8.77 0.19
CA THR A 22 9.66 8.45 1.13
C THR A 22 9.16 7.84 2.43
N TRP A 23 8.22 8.51 3.11
CA TRP A 23 7.70 8.03 4.40
C TRP A 23 6.79 6.82 4.21
N GLN A 24 5.95 6.85 3.18
CA GLN A 24 5.10 5.72 2.85
C GLN A 24 5.90 4.44 2.56
N MET A 25 7.07 4.55 1.91
CA MET A 25 7.91 3.37 1.63
C MET A 25 8.47 2.75 2.91
N ALA A 26 8.73 3.53 3.96
CA ALA A 26 9.11 2.99 5.26
C ALA A 26 7.99 2.10 5.85
N GLU A 27 6.74 2.54 5.75
CA GLU A 27 5.58 1.76 6.20
C GLU A 27 5.33 0.52 5.33
N VAL A 28 5.52 0.64 4.02
CA VAL A 28 5.43 -0.52 3.10
C VAL A 28 6.54 -1.53 3.40
N ASN A 29 7.76 -1.09 3.72
CA ASN A 29 8.83 -1.97 4.13
C ASN A 29 8.49 -2.73 5.42
N ALA A 30 7.78 -2.11 6.37
CA ALA A 30 7.38 -2.73 7.63
C ALA A 30 6.11 -3.61 7.54
N LEU A 31 5.55 -3.81 6.34
CA LEU A 31 4.34 -4.60 6.09
C LEU A 31 4.50 -6.08 6.48
N GLY A 32 5.72 -6.63 6.46
CA GLY A 32 5.94 -8.06 6.70
C GLY A 32 5.54 -8.97 5.52
N ALA A 33 5.43 -8.40 4.32
CA ALA A 33 5.28 -9.11 3.06
C ALA A 33 6.22 -8.53 1.99
N PRO A 34 6.65 -9.32 1.00
CA PRO A 34 7.40 -8.80 -0.13
C PRO A 34 6.54 -7.84 -0.94
N HIS A 35 7.16 -6.79 -1.47
CA HIS A 35 6.49 -5.79 -2.32
C HIS A 35 7.38 -5.40 -3.50
N LEU A 36 6.76 -4.77 -4.50
CA LEU A 36 7.43 -4.22 -5.67
C LEU A 36 7.06 -2.74 -5.81
N ALA A 37 8.06 -1.89 -6.03
CA ALA A 37 7.84 -0.54 -6.49
C ALA A 37 7.82 -0.54 -8.02
N LEU A 38 6.67 -0.21 -8.60
CA LEU A 38 6.43 -0.20 -10.05
C LEU A 38 5.89 1.16 -10.46
N ARG A 39 6.20 1.56 -11.70
CA ARG A 39 5.60 2.75 -12.29
C ARG A 39 4.18 2.44 -12.77
N ALA A 40 3.28 3.42 -12.69
CA ALA A 40 1.92 3.30 -13.23
C ALA A 40 1.95 2.93 -14.73
N ALA A 41 2.86 3.53 -15.49
CA ALA A 41 3.08 3.22 -16.90
C ALA A 41 3.50 1.77 -17.20
N ASP A 42 4.04 1.05 -16.20
CA ASP A 42 4.42 -0.36 -16.33
C ASP A 42 3.25 -1.31 -16.00
N LEU A 43 2.11 -0.78 -15.52
CA LEU A 43 0.94 -1.60 -15.16
C LEU A 43 0.38 -2.44 -16.34
N PRO A 44 0.31 -1.95 -17.60
CA PRO A 44 -0.07 -2.79 -18.73
C PRO A 44 0.87 -3.99 -18.91
N TYR A 45 2.17 -3.81 -18.70
CA TYR A 45 3.15 -4.88 -18.78
C TYR A 45 3.00 -5.88 -17.62
N LEU A 46 2.75 -5.37 -16.41
CA LEU A 46 2.46 -6.19 -15.24
C LEU A 46 1.23 -7.07 -15.48
N ALA A 47 0.13 -6.49 -15.99
CA ALA A 47 -1.11 -7.21 -16.25
C ALA A 47 -0.95 -8.38 -17.23
N ALA A 48 0.09 -8.36 -18.08
CA ALA A 48 0.41 -9.44 -18.99
C ALA A 48 1.29 -10.55 -18.37
N GLN A 49 1.77 -10.38 -17.14
CA GLN A 49 2.66 -11.37 -16.51
C GLN A 49 1.87 -12.53 -15.89
N PRO A 50 2.32 -13.79 -16.05
CA PRO A 50 1.64 -14.96 -15.46
C PRO A 50 1.56 -14.95 -13.93
N TRP A 51 2.47 -14.23 -13.27
CA TRP A 51 2.55 -14.14 -11.82
C TRP A 51 1.78 -12.94 -11.24
N ALA A 52 1.20 -12.07 -12.09
CA ALA A 52 0.54 -10.85 -11.64
C ALA A 52 -0.65 -11.11 -10.70
N ASP A 53 -1.31 -12.26 -10.82
CA ASP A 53 -2.42 -12.68 -9.96
C ASP A 53 -2.02 -12.93 -8.50
N GLN A 54 -0.73 -13.09 -8.24
CA GLN A 54 -0.19 -13.17 -6.88
C GLN A 54 -0.17 -11.81 -6.18
N ILE A 55 -0.29 -10.69 -6.91
CA ILE A 55 -0.40 -9.36 -6.31
C ILE A 55 -1.83 -9.15 -5.84
N ARG A 56 -2.00 -9.12 -4.52
CA ARG A 56 -3.31 -9.00 -3.86
C ARG A 56 -3.65 -7.57 -3.48
N LEU A 57 -2.65 -6.76 -3.15
CA LEU A 57 -2.81 -5.35 -2.77
C LEU A 57 -2.02 -4.46 -3.74
N LEU A 58 -2.70 -3.51 -4.38
CA LEU A 58 -2.09 -2.49 -5.22
C LEU A 58 -2.25 -1.13 -4.54
N LEU A 59 -1.14 -0.48 -4.23
CA LEU A 59 -1.11 0.84 -3.59
C LEU A 59 -0.70 1.90 -4.60
N PHE A 60 -1.58 2.86 -4.88
CA PHE A 60 -1.36 3.99 -5.80
C PHE A 60 -1.02 5.23 -5.00
N LEU A 61 0.24 5.64 -5.08
CA LEU A 61 0.80 6.66 -4.21
C LEU A 61 0.57 8.06 -4.77
N ASP A 62 1.31 8.40 -5.79
CA ASP A 62 1.37 9.74 -6.35
C ASP A 62 0.66 9.85 -7.69
N CYS A 63 -0.19 8.87 -8.04
CA CYS A 63 -0.80 8.71 -9.35
C CYS A 63 -1.95 9.70 -9.62
N VAL A 64 -1.71 11.00 -9.42
CA VAL A 64 -2.73 12.06 -9.55
C VAL A 64 -3.18 12.25 -10.99
N GLU A 65 -2.28 12.05 -11.95
CA GLU A 65 -2.59 11.97 -13.37
C GLU A 65 -2.40 10.53 -13.85
N LEU A 66 -3.34 10.07 -14.69
CA LEU A 66 -3.36 8.73 -15.26
C LEU A 66 -3.84 8.82 -16.71
N SER A 67 -3.01 8.33 -17.62
CA SER A 67 -3.33 8.19 -19.04
C SER A 67 -4.44 7.16 -19.29
N ASP A 68 -5.05 7.20 -20.47
CA ASP A 68 -6.10 6.25 -20.85
C ASP A 68 -5.62 4.78 -20.79
N ALA A 69 -4.36 4.55 -21.19
CA ALA A 69 -3.76 3.21 -21.14
C ALA A 69 -3.57 2.71 -19.70
N GLU A 70 -3.15 3.60 -18.79
CA GLU A 70 -3.02 3.26 -17.37
C GLU A 70 -4.40 3.03 -16.73
N ARG A 71 -5.40 3.87 -17.05
CA ARG A 71 -6.79 3.70 -16.60
C ARG A 71 -7.38 2.37 -17.07
N GLU A 72 -7.12 1.97 -18.30
CA GLU A 72 -7.57 0.68 -18.82
C GLU A 72 -6.85 -0.50 -18.13
N ALA A 73 -5.54 -0.39 -17.93
CA ALA A 73 -4.78 -1.41 -17.23
C ALA A 73 -5.24 -1.55 -15.77
N ILE A 74 -5.56 -0.45 -15.09
CA ILE A 74 -6.17 -0.45 -13.75
C ILE A 74 -7.48 -1.25 -13.76
N ARG A 75 -8.39 -0.97 -14.71
CA ARG A 75 -9.66 -1.70 -14.82
C ARG A 75 -9.43 -3.20 -15.02
N ALA A 76 -8.44 -3.56 -15.84
CA ALA A 76 -8.10 -4.97 -16.09
C ALA A 76 -7.59 -5.71 -14.84
N VAL A 77 -6.87 -5.01 -13.95
CA VAL A 77 -6.33 -5.59 -12.70
C VAL A 77 -7.25 -5.46 -11.50
N ALA A 78 -8.30 -4.65 -11.58
CA ALA A 78 -9.28 -4.42 -10.52
C ALA A 78 -10.35 -5.52 -10.53
N ARG A 79 -9.99 -6.73 -10.08
CA ARG A 79 -10.84 -7.93 -10.05
C ARG A 79 -10.28 -8.99 -9.09
N ASP A 80 -10.90 -10.17 -9.07
CA ASP A 80 -10.37 -11.40 -8.44
C ASP A 80 -10.03 -11.27 -6.95
N GLY A 81 -10.86 -10.52 -6.21
CA GLY A 81 -10.75 -10.27 -4.78
C GLY A 81 -9.57 -9.39 -4.37
N ARG A 82 -8.93 -8.69 -5.31
CA ARG A 82 -7.82 -7.78 -5.02
C ARG A 82 -8.30 -6.55 -4.25
N THR A 83 -7.38 -5.89 -3.55
CA THR A 83 -7.61 -4.59 -2.93
C THR A 83 -6.77 -3.54 -3.66
N LEU A 84 -7.40 -2.46 -4.10
CA LEU A 84 -6.71 -1.30 -4.66
C LEU A 84 -6.86 -0.13 -3.68
N ALA A 85 -5.72 0.40 -3.23
CA ALA A 85 -5.64 1.50 -2.29
C ALA A 85 -5.14 2.76 -3.00
N TRP A 86 -5.96 3.80 -2.98
CA TRP A 86 -5.73 5.10 -3.60
C TRP A 86 -5.33 6.11 -2.53
N VAL A 87 -4.17 6.74 -2.70
CA VAL A 87 -3.73 7.79 -1.80
C VAL A 87 -4.02 9.14 -2.43
N TYR A 88 -4.65 10.01 -1.65
CA TYR A 88 -4.92 11.40 -1.96
C TYR A 88 -5.71 11.60 -3.27
N ALA A 89 -5.08 12.13 -4.31
CA ALA A 89 -5.74 12.66 -5.51
C ALA A 89 -5.63 11.73 -6.74
N ALA A 90 -5.51 10.42 -6.53
CA ALA A 90 -5.26 9.47 -7.61
C ALA A 90 -6.29 9.59 -8.75
N GLY A 91 -5.85 9.85 -9.98
CA GLY A 91 -6.70 9.99 -11.16
C GLY A 91 -7.52 11.29 -11.27
N LEU A 92 -7.24 12.28 -10.43
CA LEU A 92 -7.95 13.57 -10.40
C LEU A 92 -7.45 14.59 -11.43
N ALA A 93 -6.13 14.64 -11.68
CA ALA A 93 -5.53 15.65 -12.53
C ALA A 93 -5.64 15.26 -14.01
N THR A 94 -5.93 16.26 -14.84
CA THR A 94 -5.92 16.17 -16.31
C THR A 94 -5.24 17.42 -16.88
N PRO A 95 -4.86 17.42 -18.18
CA PRO A 95 -4.36 18.63 -18.83
C PRO A 95 -5.36 19.80 -18.82
N ALA A 96 -6.66 19.53 -18.65
CA ALA A 96 -7.72 20.54 -18.62
C ALA A 96 -8.05 21.04 -17.20
N GLY A 97 -7.45 20.46 -16.16
CA GLY A 97 -7.73 20.76 -14.75
C GLY A 97 -8.12 19.51 -13.95
N PHE A 98 -8.79 19.72 -12.82
CA PHE A 98 -9.26 18.63 -11.96
C PHE A 98 -10.57 18.02 -12.46
N ASP A 99 -10.64 16.69 -12.48
CA ASP A 99 -11.78 15.90 -12.92
C ASP A 99 -12.23 14.91 -11.83
N PRO A 100 -13.05 15.34 -10.86
CA PRO A 100 -13.55 14.47 -9.79
C PRO A 100 -14.40 13.31 -10.31
N ASP A 101 -15.15 13.49 -11.41
CA ASP A 101 -15.97 12.42 -11.99
C ASP A 101 -15.08 11.35 -12.65
N GLY A 102 -14.04 11.77 -13.38
CA GLY A 102 -13.02 10.86 -13.92
C GLY A 102 -12.23 10.13 -12.85
N GLN A 103 -11.97 10.77 -11.71
CA GLN A 103 -11.39 10.12 -10.53
C GLN A 103 -12.36 9.09 -9.92
N ALA A 104 -13.63 9.44 -9.73
CA ALA A 104 -14.62 8.52 -9.19
C ALA A 104 -14.85 7.33 -10.13
N ALA A 105 -14.76 7.51 -11.45
CA ALA A 105 -14.87 6.44 -12.43
C ALA A 105 -13.75 5.40 -12.34
N ILE A 106 -12.56 5.78 -11.85
CA ILE A 106 -11.43 4.86 -11.70
C ILE A 106 -11.33 4.25 -10.30
N THR A 107 -11.59 5.03 -9.25
CA THR A 107 -11.48 4.54 -7.86
C THR A 107 -12.79 3.93 -7.36
N GLY A 108 -13.93 4.24 -7.99
CA GLY A 108 -15.27 3.90 -7.48
C GLY A 108 -15.75 4.75 -6.29
N ILE A 109 -14.91 5.66 -5.78
CA ILE A 109 -15.18 6.49 -4.60
C ILE A 109 -15.23 7.96 -5.01
N ARG A 110 -16.36 8.62 -4.75
CA ARG A 110 -16.52 10.07 -4.95
C ARG A 110 -15.82 10.87 -3.85
N VAL A 111 -15.17 11.94 -4.27
CA VAL A 111 -14.52 12.90 -3.37
C VAL A 111 -14.98 14.31 -3.71
N LYS A 112 -14.90 15.19 -2.73
CA LYS A 112 -15.11 16.62 -2.90
C LYS A 112 -13.80 17.37 -2.71
N LEU A 113 -13.58 18.32 -3.59
CA LEU A 113 -12.38 19.15 -3.65
C LEU A 113 -12.61 20.50 -2.96
N GLU A 114 -11.65 20.91 -2.15
CA GLU A 114 -11.54 22.26 -1.62
C GLU A 114 -10.20 22.88 -2.03
N GLU A 115 -10.22 24.00 -2.76
CA GLU A 115 -9.03 24.74 -3.24
C GLU A 115 -8.28 25.50 -2.13
N ARG A 116 -8.26 24.96 -0.91
CA ARG A 116 -7.52 25.51 0.22
C ARG A 116 -6.33 24.62 0.56
N ALA A 117 -5.33 25.22 1.19
CA ALA A 117 -4.21 24.49 1.79
C ALA A 117 -4.50 24.19 3.26
N GLY A 118 -3.95 23.09 3.77
CA GLY A 118 -4.02 22.76 5.19
C GLY A 118 -3.36 21.43 5.51
N PRO A 119 -3.12 21.12 6.80
CA PRO A 119 -2.63 19.82 7.21
C PRO A 119 -3.64 18.73 6.82
N LEU A 120 -3.14 17.51 6.66
CA LEU A 120 -3.95 16.36 6.28
C LEU A 120 -3.55 15.16 7.13
N MET A 121 -4.21 15.06 8.28
CA MET A 121 -4.07 13.99 9.26
C MET A 121 -5.38 13.22 9.37
N VAL A 122 -5.33 11.90 9.44
CA VAL A 122 -6.49 11.01 9.56
C VAL A 122 -6.38 10.20 10.84
N ASP A 123 -7.49 10.15 11.57
CA ASP A 123 -7.73 9.17 12.63
C ASP A 123 -8.57 8.02 12.06
N SER A 124 -8.01 6.82 12.03
CA SER A 124 -8.68 5.59 11.58
C SER A 124 -8.81 4.58 12.72
N TYR A 125 -9.89 3.80 12.68
CA TYR A 125 -10.16 2.71 13.62
C TYR A 125 -10.30 1.36 12.92
N LEU A 126 -9.90 1.28 11.64
CA LEU A 126 -10.09 0.08 10.80
C LEU A 126 -9.43 -1.17 11.40
N THR A 127 -8.32 -1.02 12.12
CA THR A 127 -7.61 -2.13 12.76
C THR A 127 -8.16 -2.49 14.15
N GLY A 128 -9.22 -1.80 14.61
CA GLY A 128 -9.79 -1.92 15.95
C GLY A 128 -9.09 -1.04 16.99
N MET A 129 -7.92 -0.48 16.67
CA MET A 129 -7.22 0.53 17.46
C MET A 129 -7.16 1.84 16.69
N ARG A 130 -7.06 2.95 17.44
CA ARG A 130 -6.91 4.27 16.82
C ARG A 130 -5.51 4.39 16.22
N LEU A 131 -5.45 4.55 14.90
CA LEU A 131 -4.26 4.93 14.16
C LEU A 131 -4.39 6.38 13.70
N ARG A 132 -3.36 7.19 13.95
CA ARG A 132 -3.26 8.55 13.44
C ARG A 132 -2.10 8.65 12.45
N TYR A 133 -2.37 9.12 11.25
CA TYR A 133 -1.38 9.18 10.17
C TYR A 133 -1.65 10.34 9.21
N GLY A 134 -0.68 10.65 8.35
CA GLY A 134 -0.76 11.78 7.42
C GLY A 134 0.42 12.74 7.56
N THR A 135 0.17 14.02 7.32
CA THR A 135 1.16 15.07 7.50
C THR A 135 0.56 16.33 8.11
N ASP A 136 1.28 16.94 9.05
CA ASP A 136 0.97 18.25 9.62
C ASP A 136 1.39 19.40 8.69
N ARG A 137 2.09 19.10 7.59
CA ARG A 137 2.44 20.11 6.58
C ARG A 137 1.23 20.39 5.68
N GLU A 138 1.14 21.63 5.22
CA GLU A 138 0.02 22.04 4.37
C GLU A 138 0.09 21.39 2.97
N ILE A 139 -1.03 20.77 2.58
CA ILE A 139 -1.27 20.21 1.25
C ILE A 139 -2.45 20.95 0.62
N ALA A 140 -2.39 21.17 -0.69
CA ALA A 140 -3.49 21.68 -1.49
C ALA A 140 -3.60 20.91 -2.81
N PRO A 141 -4.82 20.69 -3.35
CA PRO A 141 -6.11 20.95 -2.69
C PRO A 141 -6.38 19.98 -1.52
N LEU A 142 -7.40 20.25 -0.73
CA LEU A 142 -7.86 19.29 0.28
C LEU A 142 -9.01 18.48 -0.31
N LEU A 143 -8.96 17.16 -0.11
CA LEU A 143 -9.97 16.23 -0.57
C LEU A 143 -10.63 15.56 0.63
N HIS A 144 -11.94 15.38 0.57
CA HIS A 144 -12.70 14.58 1.51
C HIS A 144 -13.67 13.65 0.79
N GLY A 145 -13.95 12.50 1.38
CA GLY A 145 -14.90 11.54 0.82
C GLY A 145 -16.32 12.13 0.79
N ASP A 146 -17.00 11.97 -0.33
CA ASP A 146 -18.38 12.42 -0.57
C ASP A 146 -19.14 11.33 -1.35
N ASP A 147 -19.07 10.10 -0.84
CA ASP A 147 -19.69 8.91 -1.43
C ASP A 147 -20.60 8.24 -0.39
N ALA A 148 -21.91 8.36 -0.59
CA ALA A 148 -22.92 7.84 0.32
C ALA A 148 -22.96 6.29 0.37
N ASP A 149 -22.44 5.64 -0.66
CA ASP A 149 -22.42 4.17 -0.76
C ASP A 149 -21.10 3.58 -0.22
N ALA A 150 -20.12 4.43 0.12
CA ALA A 150 -18.85 4.00 0.68
C ALA A 150 -18.91 3.95 2.22
N GLN A 151 -18.23 2.96 2.78
CA GLN A 151 -18.04 2.84 4.22
C GLN A 151 -16.92 3.75 4.69
N ILE A 152 -17.13 4.48 5.78
CA ILE A 152 -16.14 5.39 6.37
C ILE A 152 -15.40 4.66 7.49
N HIS A 153 -14.07 4.66 7.41
CA HIS A 153 -13.17 4.00 8.37
C HIS A 153 -12.25 4.98 9.10
N GLY A 154 -12.18 6.22 8.63
CA GLY A 154 -11.37 7.26 9.23
C GLY A 154 -11.81 8.66 8.87
N TRP A 155 -11.49 9.59 9.77
CA TRP A 155 -11.90 10.99 9.71
C TRP A 155 -10.67 11.89 9.75
N GLU A 156 -10.75 13.00 9.03
CA GLU A 156 -9.75 14.05 9.09
C GLU A 156 -9.74 14.64 10.52
N ALA A 157 -8.54 14.76 11.08
CA ALA A 157 -8.33 14.96 12.51
C ALA A 157 -8.77 16.34 13.06
N TYR A 158 -8.95 17.35 12.20
CA TYR A 158 -9.19 18.74 12.59
C TYR A 158 -10.60 19.23 12.26
N ARG A 159 -11.20 18.71 11.20
CA ARG A 159 -12.47 19.12 10.58
C ARG A 159 -13.50 18.00 10.60
N GLY A 160 -13.10 16.76 10.88
CA GLY A 160 -14.01 15.62 10.99
C GLY A 160 -14.61 15.16 9.66
N GLN A 161 -13.99 15.53 8.53
CA GLN A 161 -14.46 15.10 7.21
C GLN A 161 -14.09 13.63 6.94
N PRO A 162 -14.89 12.86 6.18
CA PRO A 162 -14.53 11.50 5.79
C PRO A 162 -13.20 11.46 5.04
N ALA A 163 -12.27 10.61 5.47
CA ALA A 163 -10.89 10.67 4.99
C ALA A 163 -10.18 9.31 4.83
N LEU A 164 -10.81 8.22 5.27
CA LEU A 164 -10.47 6.87 4.84
C LEU A 164 -11.79 6.15 4.55
N LEU A 165 -11.97 5.71 3.31
CA LEU A 165 -13.21 5.10 2.84
C LEU A 165 -12.92 3.77 2.16
N SER A 166 -13.89 2.85 2.23
CA SER A 166 -13.88 1.63 1.43
C SER A 166 -15.17 1.44 0.67
N LYS A 167 -15.10 0.82 -0.51
CA LYS A 167 -16.26 0.39 -1.27
C LYS A 167 -16.01 -0.99 -1.85
N ASP A 168 -16.91 -1.93 -1.56
CA ASP A 168 -16.91 -3.21 -2.24
C ASP A 168 -17.36 -2.96 -3.69
N MET A 169 -16.49 -3.31 -4.63
CA MET A 169 -16.72 -3.21 -6.06
C MET A 169 -17.05 -4.61 -6.61
N ASP A 170 -17.31 -4.72 -7.91
CA ASP A 170 -17.60 -6.02 -8.52
C ASP A 170 -16.35 -6.93 -8.50
N GLY A 171 -16.27 -7.77 -7.48
CA GLY A 171 -15.18 -8.73 -7.30
C GLY A 171 -13.86 -8.15 -6.80
N TRP A 172 -13.80 -6.93 -6.27
CA TRP A 172 -12.59 -6.34 -5.65
C TRP A 172 -12.95 -5.26 -4.63
N LEU A 173 -11.97 -4.81 -3.84
CA LEU A 173 -12.17 -3.76 -2.83
C LEU A 173 -11.43 -2.49 -3.20
N SER A 174 -12.16 -1.37 -3.24
CA SER A 174 -11.55 -0.05 -3.33
C SER A 174 -11.35 0.56 -1.94
N ILE A 175 -10.16 1.09 -1.68
CA ILE A 175 -9.83 1.85 -0.48
C ILE A 175 -9.32 3.22 -0.93
N TRP A 176 -9.88 4.30 -0.41
CA TRP A 176 -9.38 5.64 -0.64
C TRP A 176 -8.98 6.29 0.67
N SER A 177 -7.75 6.82 0.73
CA SER A 177 -7.23 7.58 1.87
C SER A 177 -6.93 8.99 1.42
N ALA A 178 -7.54 9.99 2.06
CA ALA A 178 -7.22 11.39 1.82
C ALA A 178 -5.75 11.67 2.18
N ALA A 179 -5.30 11.19 3.34
CA ALA A 179 -3.96 11.43 3.84
C ALA A 179 -2.92 10.44 3.29
N PRO A 180 -1.68 10.90 3.08
CA PRO A 180 -0.54 10.05 2.75
C PRO A 180 -0.03 9.27 3.97
N CYS A 181 0.99 8.44 3.78
CA CYS A 181 1.68 7.72 4.86
C CYS A 181 0.77 6.76 5.65
N LEU A 182 0.06 5.88 4.94
CA LEU A 182 -0.73 4.80 5.55
C LEU A 182 0.20 3.90 6.40
N PRO A 183 -0.10 3.70 7.70
CA PRO A 183 0.76 2.92 8.59
C PRO A 183 0.87 1.45 8.18
N ALA A 184 1.99 0.81 8.51
CA ALA A 184 2.25 -0.60 8.25
C ALA A 184 1.17 -1.51 8.85
N GLU A 185 0.62 -1.16 10.01
CA GLU A 185 -0.50 -1.88 10.62
C GLU A 185 -1.77 -1.84 9.75
N LEU A 186 -2.10 -0.66 9.21
CA LEU A 186 -3.22 -0.48 8.28
C LEU A 186 -2.95 -1.24 6.98
N LEU A 187 -1.75 -1.13 6.41
CA LEU A 187 -1.37 -1.86 5.21
C LEU A 187 -1.43 -3.38 5.43
N ARG A 188 -0.98 -3.89 6.58
CA ARG A 188 -1.10 -5.31 6.95
C ARG A 188 -2.55 -5.76 7.02
N HIS A 189 -3.42 -4.95 7.61
CA HIS A 189 -4.84 -5.24 7.65
C HIS A 189 -5.42 -5.36 6.23
N LEU A 190 -5.10 -4.41 5.34
CA LEU A 190 -5.55 -4.42 3.96
C LEU A 190 -4.97 -5.59 3.14
N ALA A 191 -3.69 -5.90 3.33
CA ALA A 191 -3.01 -7.01 2.69
C ALA A 191 -3.60 -8.36 3.12
N THR A 192 -3.83 -8.53 4.42
CA THR A 192 -4.50 -9.73 4.97
C THR A 192 -5.90 -9.88 4.40
N ARG A 193 -6.69 -8.80 4.37
CA ARG A 193 -8.03 -8.81 3.76
C ARG A 193 -7.99 -9.19 2.28
N ALA A 194 -6.99 -8.72 1.54
CA ALA A 194 -6.81 -9.05 0.13
C ALA A 194 -6.37 -10.52 -0.08
N GLY A 195 -5.98 -11.25 0.97
CA GLY A 195 -5.44 -12.60 0.89
C GLY A 195 -3.95 -12.64 0.55
N ALA A 196 -3.19 -11.56 0.80
CA ALA A 196 -1.74 -11.58 0.71
C ALA A 196 -1.14 -12.44 1.85
N HIS A 197 -0.08 -13.17 1.55
CA HIS A 197 0.68 -13.89 2.57
C HIS A 197 1.61 -12.95 3.33
N LEU A 198 1.44 -12.86 4.66
CA LEU A 198 2.35 -12.14 5.55
C LEU A 198 3.34 -13.13 6.18
N TYR A 199 4.64 -12.91 5.99
CA TYR A 199 5.69 -13.72 6.60
C TYR A 199 5.86 -13.37 8.08
N THR A 200 5.67 -12.11 8.46
CA THR A 200 5.73 -11.67 9.86
C THR A 200 4.83 -10.45 10.08
N ASP A 201 4.56 -10.11 11.34
CA ASP A 201 3.79 -8.94 11.78
C ASP A 201 4.59 -8.03 12.73
N THR A 202 5.91 -8.22 12.80
CA THR A 202 6.82 -7.54 13.73
C THR A 202 7.40 -6.21 13.22
N GLY A 203 6.98 -5.76 12.03
CA GLY A 203 7.44 -4.50 11.43
C GLY A 203 8.77 -4.61 10.70
N ASP A 204 9.20 -5.83 10.37
CA ASP A 204 10.45 -6.09 9.66
C ASP A 204 10.26 -6.06 8.14
N GLN A 205 11.34 -5.77 7.42
CA GLN A 205 11.35 -5.82 5.96
C GLN A 205 11.51 -7.25 5.48
N VAL A 206 10.58 -7.69 4.63
CA VAL A 206 10.57 -9.02 4.02
C VAL A 206 10.91 -8.91 2.54
N MET A 207 11.84 -9.74 2.09
CA MET A 207 12.14 -9.94 0.67
C MET A 207 12.01 -11.43 0.36
N ALA A 208 11.22 -11.79 -0.63
CA ALA A 208 11.05 -13.19 -1.03
C ALA A 208 11.02 -13.29 -2.55
N ALA A 209 11.85 -14.18 -3.10
CA ALA A 209 11.92 -14.42 -4.53
C ALA A 209 12.35 -15.87 -4.81
N GLY A 210 11.51 -16.60 -5.55
CA GLY A 210 11.73 -18.02 -5.81
C GLY A 210 11.83 -18.81 -4.50
N ASN A 211 12.98 -19.42 -4.25
CA ASN A 211 13.25 -20.22 -3.06
C ASN A 211 14.09 -19.48 -2.00
N LEU A 212 14.24 -18.16 -2.11
CA LEU A 212 14.95 -17.32 -1.14
C LEU A 212 13.96 -16.48 -0.33
N LEU A 213 14.20 -16.41 0.98
CA LEU A 213 13.51 -15.55 1.92
C LEU A 213 14.56 -14.77 2.71
N ALA A 214 14.42 -13.46 2.80
CA ALA A 214 15.26 -12.61 3.62
C ALA A 214 14.40 -11.72 4.51
N LEU A 215 14.90 -11.47 5.72
CA LEU A 215 14.28 -10.58 6.70
C LEU A 215 15.33 -9.60 7.23
N HIS A 216 14.99 -8.32 7.25
CA HIS A 216 15.80 -7.29 7.91
C HIS A 216 15.06 -6.76 9.15
N ALA A 217 15.66 -6.95 10.32
CA ALA A 217 15.00 -6.73 11.61
C ALA A 217 14.96 -5.25 12.01
N ALA A 218 13.76 -4.72 12.21
CA ALA A 218 13.56 -3.33 12.66
C ALA A 218 13.82 -3.14 14.16
N SER A 219 13.71 -4.22 14.95
CA SER A 219 13.87 -4.25 16.41
C SER A 219 14.52 -5.57 16.83
N PRO A 220 15.13 -5.67 18.03
CA PRO A 220 15.61 -6.95 18.52
C PRO A 220 14.43 -7.86 18.92
N GLY A 221 14.66 -9.15 19.04
CA GLY A 221 13.72 -10.10 19.63
C GLY A 221 13.32 -11.27 18.73
N LEU A 222 12.58 -12.20 19.31
CA LEU A 222 12.06 -13.39 18.65
C LEU A 222 11.04 -13.04 17.56
N ARG A 223 11.22 -13.62 16.37
CA ARG A 223 10.28 -13.59 15.26
C ARG A 223 9.65 -14.94 15.06
N GLN A 224 8.36 -14.96 14.70
CA GLN A 224 7.73 -16.13 14.10
C GLN A 224 7.53 -15.86 12.62
N ILE A 225 8.25 -16.62 11.79
CA ILE A 225 8.20 -16.50 10.34
C ILE A 225 7.24 -17.54 9.79
N ARG A 226 6.19 -17.08 9.12
CA ARG A 226 5.15 -17.90 8.48
C ARG A 226 5.48 -18.13 7.02
N LEU A 227 5.38 -19.37 6.57
CA LEU A 227 5.69 -19.81 5.20
C LEU A 227 4.38 -20.15 4.47
N PRO A 228 4.28 -19.88 3.17
CA PRO A 228 3.06 -20.15 2.41
C PRO A 228 2.81 -21.65 2.18
N ASN A 229 3.84 -22.49 2.35
CA ASN A 229 3.79 -23.94 2.18
C ASN A 229 4.65 -24.61 3.25
N THR A 230 4.38 -25.89 3.54
CA THR A 230 5.27 -26.73 4.36
C THR A 230 6.55 -27.06 3.59
N VAL A 231 7.69 -26.63 4.12
CA VAL A 231 9.01 -26.70 3.46
C VAL A 231 10.13 -26.94 4.49
N THR A 232 11.32 -27.26 4.01
CA THR A 232 12.56 -27.25 4.81
C THR A 232 13.29 -25.93 4.62
N VAL A 233 13.71 -25.34 5.74
CA VAL A 233 14.39 -24.05 5.82
C VAL A 233 15.87 -24.29 6.06
N TYR A 234 16.70 -23.69 5.20
CA TYR A 234 18.15 -23.72 5.33
C TYR A 234 18.66 -22.30 5.51
N ASP A 235 19.68 -22.13 6.36
CA ASP A 235 20.47 -20.90 6.35
C ASP A 235 21.11 -20.73 4.96
N ALA A 236 20.97 -19.55 4.35
CA ALA A 236 21.42 -19.34 2.98
C ALA A 236 22.96 -19.28 2.86
N TYR A 237 23.66 -19.00 3.96
CA TYR A 237 25.11 -18.85 4.00
C TYR A 237 25.81 -20.15 4.37
N SER A 238 25.43 -20.78 5.49
CA SER A 238 26.04 -22.03 5.96
C SER A 238 25.49 -23.26 5.24
N GLY A 239 24.25 -23.19 4.74
CA GLY A 239 23.52 -24.33 4.17
C GLY A 239 23.00 -25.30 5.22
N GLU A 240 23.16 -25.00 6.51
CA GLU A 240 22.65 -25.81 7.60
C GLU A 240 21.12 -25.75 7.65
N VAL A 241 20.52 -26.85 8.11
CA VAL A 241 19.08 -26.93 8.32
C VAL A 241 18.71 -26.13 9.56
N VAL A 242 17.79 -25.17 9.37
CA VAL A 242 17.22 -24.35 10.46
C VAL A 242 15.94 -25.00 10.99
N ALA A 243 15.09 -25.52 10.10
CA ALA A 243 13.85 -26.22 10.43
C ALA A 243 13.44 -27.17 9.30
N GLU A 244 12.86 -28.34 9.62
CA GLU A 244 12.46 -29.36 8.64
C GLU A 244 10.94 -29.54 8.60
N THR A 245 10.38 -29.58 7.39
CA THR A 245 8.95 -29.87 7.16
C THR A 245 8.02 -28.99 8.01
N VAL A 246 8.22 -27.68 7.93
CA VAL A 246 7.44 -26.68 8.70
C VAL A 246 6.75 -25.68 7.78
N ASP A 247 5.62 -25.16 8.23
CA ASP A 247 4.94 -23.98 7.66
C ASP A 247 5.25 -22.70 8.46
N ALA A 248 6.01 -22.81 9.56
CA ALA A 248 6.53 -21.68 10.31
C ALA A 248 7.79 -22.05 11.10
N PHE A 249 8.67 -21.09 11.32
CA PHE A 249 9.85 -21.26 12.17
C PHE A 249 10.10 -19.99 12.99
N LYS A 250 10.96 -20.11 14.01
CA LYS A 250 11.33 -19.00 14.88
C LYS A 250 12.79 -18.63 14.69
N VAL A 251 13.08 -17.33 14.75
CA VAL A 251 14.45 -16.79 14.72
C VAL A 251 14.55 -15.65 15.72
N GLU A 252 15.58 -15.67 16.55
CA GLU A 252 15.95 -14.53 17.40
C GLU A 252 16.86 -13.61 16.58
N MET A 253 16.56 -12.31 16.54
CA MET A 253 17.35 -11.36 15.75
C MET A 253 17.72 -10.12 16.57
N ALA A 254 18.87 -9.54 16.27
CA ALA A 254 19.27 -8.22 16.75
C ALA A 254 18.69 -7.11 15.85
N ARG A 255 18.57 -5.89 16.39
CA ARG A 255 18.16 -4.73 15.59
C ARG A 255 19.15 -4.48 14.45
N GLY A 256 18.65 -4.37 13.23
CA GLY A 256 19.44 -4.14 12.02
C GLY A 256 20.12 -5.40 11.48
N GLU A 257 19.88 -6.58 12.08
CA GLU A 257 20.34 -7.84 11.53
C GLU A 257 19.56 -8.22 10.28
N THR A 258 20.25 -8.79 9.31
CA THR A 258 19.64 -9.39 8.12
C THR A 258 19.91 -10.88 8.13
N ALA A 259 18.86 -11.68 8.09
CA ALA A 259 18.94 -13.12 7.92
C ALA A 259 18.39 -13.51 6.55
N VAL A 260 19.00 -14.53 5.94
CA VAL A 260 18.61 -15.02 4.62
C VAL A 260 18.52 -16.54 4.68
N TRP A 261 17.43 -17.08 4.16
CA TRP A 261 17.16 -18.50 4.11
C TRP A 261 16.84 -18.97 2.70
N ARG A 262 17.14 -20.24 2.46
CA ARG A 262 16.57 -20.99 1.34
C ARG A 262 15.41 -21.83 1.84
N VAL A 263 14.25 -21.71 1.21
CA VAL A 263 13.03 -22.47 1.53
C VAL A 263 12.76 -23.47 0.41
N LYS A 264 12.71 -24.78 0.71
CA LYS A 264 12.59 -25.85 -0.30
C LYS A 264 11.60 -26.92 0.09
#